data_AF-A0A174VF48-F1
#
_entry.id   AF-A0A174VF48-F1
#
_cell.length_a   1.000
_cell.length_b   1.000
_cell.length_c   1.000
_cell.angle_alpha   90.00
_cell.angle_beta   90.00
_cell.angle_gamma   90.00
#
_symmetry.space_group_name_H-M   'P 1'
#
loop_
_entity.id
_entity.type
_entity.pdbx_description
1 polymer ?
#
loop_
_entity_poly.entity_id
_entity_poly.type
_entity_poly.pdbx_seq_one_letter_code
_entity_poly.pdbx_strand_id
1 'polypeptide(L)'
;MLIGRHSFIRQSKLSDVAGRIDYISNPKRQEYLYATYQTEGATPEFWKNLARENQLDFKASGSAGKCIEGREFIIALPESFVQYRADDVVRLFTESFHKRYGVECSAALHHNKAKTNYHIHLVFSERKMLEQPEVKIATRNMFYDEQGKHRRTKKEILDEQGNLRAGCSIIPKGEVYESHIFTKKDEWFKNKAFTQEVKELFTDTINRYVKEESEKLSVFQQGGVYLATKKIGKNNPKAEEIKADNAARQEWNRTVDVALVEGVPEEDILKIKQEKITDKTLQSIRTHGWLPDMFRQIIRGAKDFLQEVIFKFKLPPKPVSKIDLQEWKDMQKVMEKLQKQSQEMKYTQQEISSIKKQLSETKGFFKGKERKSLERKIEQAEKSEKRMHTNMAQIAKEAGYPDVHSFAKVYHKSEKLIQEYNEDLKAWKEQTEQKKEKPLVQPKKASVLEKLHRYQQEGRQQPKRSVKKKYMDRER
;
A
#
# COMPACT_ATOMS: atom_id res chain seq x y z
N MET A 1 8.51 -7.35 4.03
CA MET A 1 7.73 -6.19 4.53
C MET A 1 6.25 -6.54 4.37
N LEU A 2 5.44 -6.52 5.44
CA LEU A 2 4.02 -6.94 5.37
C LEU A 2 3.15 -5.80 4.83
N ILE A 3 2.23 -6.15 3.93
CA ILE A 3 1.34 -5.23 3.22
C ILE A 3 0.43 -4.51 4.21
N GLY A 4 0.67 -3.21 4.45
CA GLY A 4 -0.09 -2.40 5.40
C GLY A 4 -1.53 -2.15 4.96
N ARG A 5 -2.52 -2.65 5.70
CA ARG A 5 -3.91 -2.19 5.57
C ARG A 5 -3.98 -0.78 6.16
N HIS A 6 -4.75 0.12 5.56
CA HIS A 6 -4.90 1.47 6.11
C HIS A 6 -6.06 1.55 7.09
N SER A 7 -5.89 2.28 8.18
CA SER A 7 -7.00 2.60 9.08
C SER A 7 -7.99 3.55 8.41
N PHE A 8 -9.28 3.31 8.67
CA PHE A 8 -10.35 4.17 8.20
C PHE A 8 -11.03 4.84 9.39
N ILE A 9 -10.70 6.11 9.61
CA ILE A 9 -11.29 6.94 10.66
C ILE A 9 -11.77 8.24 10.01
N ARG A 10 -13.06 8.53 10.17
CA ARG A 10 -13.72 9.69 9.55
C ARG A 10 -14.44 10.53 10.59
N GLN A 11 -14.16 11.83 10.58
CA GLN A 11 -14.92 12.81 11.33
C GLN A 11 -16.16 13.30 10.55
N SER A 12 -17.28 13.50 11.22
CA SER A 12 -18.50 14.12 10.70
C SER A 12 -19.02 15.17 11.68
N LYS A 13 -19.65 16.23 11.15
CA LYS A 13 -20.33 17.27 11.93
C LYS A 13 -21.77 16.85 12.22
N LEU A 14 -22.26 17.10 13.42
CA LEU A 14 -23.63 16.78 13.81
C LEU A 14 -24.42 18.07 14.07
N SER A 15 -25.61 18.18 13.46
CA SER A 15 -26.55 19.28 13.72
C SER A 15 -27.72 18.87 14.61
N ASP A 16 -27.80 17.59 14.98
CA ASP A 16 -28.75 17.00 15.93
C ASP A 16 -27.99 15.90 16.68
N VAL A 17 -27.30 16.29 17.75
CA VAL A 17 -26.42 15.38 18.51
C VAL A 17 -27.23 14.36 19.29
N ALA A 18 -28.33 14.78 19.91
CA ALA A 18 -29.20 13.91 20.71
C ALA A 18 -29.90 12.87 19.82
N GLY A 19 -30.46 13.29 18.69
CA GLY A 19 -31.06 12.39 17.72
C GLY A 19 -30.04 11.44 17.09
N ARG A 20 -28.78 11.90 16.88
CA ARG A 20 -27.71 11.02 16.40
C ARG A 20 -27.35 9.96 17.44
N ILE A 21 -27.22 10.33 18.71
CA ILE A 21 -26.92 9.40 19.81
C ILE A 21 -28.01 8.33 19.91
N ASP A 22 -29.29 8.73 19.96
CA ASP A 22 -30.41 7.78 19.94
C ASP A 22 -30.33 6.87 18.71
N TYR A 23 -30.10 7.43 17.52
CA TYR A 23 -30.04 6.64 16.31
C TYR A 23 -28.96 5.55 16.34
N ILE A 24 -27.77 5.85 16.87
CA ILE A 24 -26.68 4.87 16.94
C ILE A 24 -26.85 3.90 18.12
N SER A 25 -27.45 4.31 19.23
CA SER A 25 -27.56 3.46 20.43
C SER A 25 -28.84 2.64 20.51
N ASN A 26 -29.77 2.79 19.56
CA ASN A 26 -31.10 2.19 19.63
C ASN A 26 -31.18 0.85 18.86
N PRO A 27 -31.42 -0.30 19.54
CA PRO A 27 -31.54 -1.61 18.91
C PRO A 27 -32.69 -1.73 17.90
N LYS A 28 -33.72 -0.87 18.00
CA LYS A 28 -34.84 -0.85 17.04
C LYS A 28 -34.48 -0.15 15.73
N ARG A 29 -33.44 0.69 15.74
CA ARG A 29 -32.96 1.46 14.57
C ARG A 29 -31.72 0.83 13.94
N GLN A 30 -30.93 0.09 14.71
CA GLN A 30 -29.72 -0.60 14.26
C GLN A 30 -29.85 -2.12 14.35
N GLU A 31 -29.80 -2.80 13.20
CA GLU A 31 -29.92 -4.27 13.11
C GLU A 31 -28.72 -5.01 13.71
N TYR A 32 -27.51 -4.44 13.68
CA TYR A 32 -26.28 -5.07 14.17
C TYR A 32 -25.55 -4.20 15.19
N LEU A 33 -26.29 -3.78 16.22
CA LEU A 33 -25.74 -3.12 17.40
C LEU A 33 -25.24 -4.16 18.41
N TYR A 34 -23.97 -4.04 18.80
CA TYR A 34 -23.32 -4.99 19.71
C TYR A 34 -23.15 -4.46 21.12
N ALA A 35 -22.75 -3.20 21.27
CA ALA A 35 -22.54 -2.55 22.56
C ALA A 35 -22.66 -1.04 22.42
N THR A 36 -23.01 -0.39 23.52
CA THR A 36 -23.02 1.06 23.67
C THR A 36 -22.25 1.44 24.93
N TYR A 37 -21.66 2.62 24.94
CA TYR A 37 -20.97 3.15 26.12
C TYR A 37 -21.07 4.68 26.14
N GLN A 38 -21.23 5.23 27.33
CA GLN A 38 -21.25 6.68 27.56
C GLN A 38 -20.30 6.99 28.71
N THR A 39 -19.60 8.12 28.61
CA THR A 39 -18.83 8.65 29.73
C THR A 39 -19.77 9.10 30.85
N GLU A 40 -19.28 9.13 32.08
CA GLU A 40 -20.10 9.36 33.26
C GLU A 40 -20.89 10.68 33.22
N GLY A 41 -20.30 11.74 32.65
CA GLY A 41 -20.95 13.04 32.49
C GLY A 41 -21.88 13.16 31.28
N ALA A 42 -21.92 12.17 30.38
CA ALA A 42 -22.66 12.21 29.12
C ALA A 42 -24.15 11.86 29.27
N THR A 43 -24.83 12.42 30.28
CA THR A 43 -26.25 12.17 30.57
C THR A 43 -27.19 12.70 29.45
N PRO A 44 -28.44 12.22 29.37
CA PRO A 44 -29.43 12.80 28.47
C PRO A 44 -29.60 14.32 28.64
N GLU A 45 -29.56 14.80 29.89
CA GLU A 45 -29.62 16.21 30.25
C GLU A 45 -28.40 16.98 29.73
N PHE A 46 -27.20 16.40 29.82
CA PHE A 46 -25.98 16.98 29.26
C PHE A 46 -26.15 17.23 27.75
N TRP A 47 -26.54 16.22 26.98
CA TRP A 47 -26.68 16.35 25.52
C TRP A 47 -27.80 17.32 25.13
N LYS A 48 -28.92 17.33 25.87
CA LYS A 48 -30.03 18.26 25.66
C LYS A 48 -29.60 19.70 25.92
N ASN A 49 -28.88 19.95 27.02
CA ASN A 49 -28.37 21.28 27.34
C ASN A 49 -27.30 21.73 26.34
N LEU A 50 -26.41 20.82 25.91
CA LEU A 50 -25.38 21.11 24.91
C LEU A 50 -25.99 21.51 23.57
N ALA A 51 -27.01 20.78 23.11
CA ALA A 51 -27.74 21.11 21.89
C ALA A 51 -28.41 22.49 22.01
N ARG A 52 -29.11 22.75 23.12
CA ARG A 52 -29.80 24.02 23.39
C ARG A 52 -28.82 25.21 23.35
N GLU A 53 -27.72 25.14 24.07
CA GLU A 53 -26.73 26.23 24.14
C GLU A 53 -26.07 26.47 22.78
N ASN A 54 -25.67 25.40 22.06
CA ASN A 54 -25.12 25.54 20.71
C ASN A 54 -26.10 26.22 19.74
N GLN A 55 -27.39 25.87 19.80
CA GLN A 55 -28.41 26.48 18.94
C GLN A 55 -28.65 27.95 19.27
N LEU A 56 -28.64 28.31 20.56
CA LEU A 56 -28.76 29.71 21.00
C LEU A 56 -27.56 30.54 20.52
N ASP A 57 -26.34 30.06 20.74
CA ASP A 57 -25.11 30.72 20.29
C ASP A 57 -25.06 30.88 18.77
N PHE A 58 -25.47 29.84 18.03
CA PHE A 58 -25.51 29.88 16.58
C PHE A 58 -26.49 30.94 16.07
N LYS A 59 -27.70 31.00 16.66
CA LYS A 59 -28.69 32.05 16.32
C LYS A 59 -28.16 33.44 16.65
N ALA A 60 -27.56 33.64 17.82
CA ALA A 60 -26.98 34.91 18.24
C ALA A 60 -25.83 35.37 17.34
N SER A 61 -25.06 34.43 16.78
CA SER A 61 -23.96 34.75 15.86
C SER A 61 -24.40 35.31 14.50
N GLY A 62 -25.67 35.10 14.10
CA GLY A 62 -26.15 35.46 12.76
C GLY A 62 -25.49 34.68 11.62
N SER A 63 -24.76 33.60 11.92
CA SER A 63 -24.03 32.82 10.91
C SER A 63 -24.98 32.05 9.99
N ALA A 64 -24.66 32.00 8.70
CA ALA A 64 -25.40 31.18 7.74
C ALA A 64 -25.09 29.68 7.91
N GLY A 65 -26.07 28.82 7.62
CA GLY A 65 -25.91 27.36 7.59
C GLY A 65 -26.62 26.63 8.73
N LYS A 66 -26.11 25.45 9.10
CA LYS A 66 -26.64 24.63 10.20
C LYS A 66 -25.73 24.73 11.42
N CYS A 67 -26.33 24.86 12.60
CA CYS A 67 -25.62 24.73 13.86
C CYS A 67 -24.91 23.38 13.94
N ILE A 68 -23.70 23.38 14.48
CA ILE A 68 -22.95 22.17 14.82
C ILE A 68 -23.12 21.98 16.32
N GLU A 69 -23.75 20.90 16.75
CA GLU A 69 -23.97 20.60 18.17
C GLU A 69 -22.87 19.70 18.75
N GLY A 70 -22.21 18.94 17.88
CA GLY A 70 -21.11 18.05 18.23
C GLY A 70 -20.48 17.41 16.99
N ARG A 71 -19.63 16.42 17.21
CA ARG A 71 -18.96 15.68 16.15
C ARG A 71 -18.98 14.18 16.38
N GLU A 72 -18.80 13.43 15.31
CA GLU A 72 -18.75 11.98 15.32
C GLU A 72 -17.49 11.50 14.62
N PHE A 73 -16.76 10.58 15.26
CA PHE A 73 -15.80 9.71 14.59
C PHE A 73 -16.45 8.38 14.24
N ILE A 74 -16.26 7.94 12.99
CA ILE A 74 -16.57 6.59 12.54
C ILE A 74 -15.24 5.87 12.36
N ILE A 75 -15.00 4.84 13.17
CA ILE A 75 -13.72 4.14 13.29
C ILE A 75 -13.94 2.70 12.83
N ALA A 76 -13.39 2.32 11.67
CA ALA A 76 -13.42 0.94 11.23
C ALA A 76 -12.38 0.12 11.98
N LEU A 77 -12.77 -1.08 12.43
CA LEU A 77 -11.93 -2.02 13.14
C LEU A 77 -11.56 -3.21 12.24
N PRO A 78 -10.38 -3.82 12.42
CA PRO A 78 -10.04 -5.10 11.79
C PRO A 78 -11.07 -6.18 12.15
N GLU A 79 -11.28 -7.13 11.23
CA GLU A 79 -12.30 -8.17 11.43
C GLU A 79 -11.99 -9.06 12.64
N SER A 80 -10.72 -9.22 13.01
CA SER A 80 -10.30 -9.96 14.20
C SER A 80 -10.80 -9.34 15.51
N PHE A 81 -11.23 -8.06 15.53
CA PHE A 81 -11.75 -7.44 16.75
C PHE A 81 -13.06 -8.05 17.25
N VAL A 82 -13.78 -8.81 16.41
CA VAL A 82 -14.98 -9.55 16.83
C VAL A 82 -14.68 -10.62 17.89
N GLN A 83 -13.42 -11.01 18.06
CA GLN A 83 -12.99 -11.95 19.11
C GLN A 83 -12.97 -11.32 20.51
N TYR A 84 -12.92 -9.98 20.59
CA TYR A 84 -12.93 -9.24 21.85
C TYR A 84 -14.37 -8.98 22.30
N ARG A 85 -14.57 -8.84 23.61
CA ARG A 85 -15.88 -8.47 24.17
C ARG A 85 -16.26 -7.08 23.68
N ALA A 86 -17.45 -6.96 23.09
CA ALA A 86 -17.92 -5.72 22.47
C ALA A 86 -17.93 -4.54 23.46
N ASP A 87 -18.34 -4.76 24.71
CA ASP A 87 -18.36 -3.76 25.78
C ASP A 87 -16.95 -3.21 26.07
N ASP A 88 -15.95 -4.09 26.14
CA ASP A 88 -14.57 -3.71 26.44
C ASP A 88 -13.96 -2.91 25.28
N VAL A 89 -14.27 -3.30 24.05
CA VAL A 89 -13.83 -2.58 22.84
C VAL A 89 -14.42 -1.17 22.80
N VAL A 90 -15.75 -1.03 22.91
CA VAL A 90 -16.38 0.31 22.82
C VAL A 90 -15.93 1.20 23.99
N ARG A 91 -15.80 0.64 25.20
CA ARG A 91 -15.31 1.35 26.38
C ARG A 91 -13.87 1.82 26.20
N LEU A 92 -12.97 0.96 25.73
CA LEU A 92 -11.55 1.29 25.53
C LEU A 92 -11.38 2.54 24.67
N PHE A 93 -12.05 2.60 23.51
CA PHE A 93 -11.91 3.72 22.58
C PHE A 93 -12.53 5.00 23.15
N THR A 94 -13.69 4.87 23.80
CA THR A 94 -14.41 6.02 24.37
C THR A 94 -13.67 6.63 25.54
N GLU A 95 -13.21 5.80 26.49
CA GLU A 95 -12.42 6.23 27.65
C GLU A 95 -11.06 6.80 27.26
N SER A 96 -10.39 6.19 26.27
CA SER A 96 -9.10 6.71 25.79
C SER A 96 -9.26 8.12 25.21
N PHE A 97 -10.34 8.36 24.47
CA PHE A 97 -10.63 9.68 23.90
C PHE A 97 -11.03 10.67 25.00
N HIS A 98 -11.93 10.28 25.89
CA HIS A 98 -12.37 11.09 27.02
C HIS A 98 -11.20 11.53 27.90
N LYS A 99 -10.33 10.59 28.31
CA LYS A 99 -9.16 10.90 29.14
C LYS A 99 -8.17 11.84 28.47
N ARG A 100 -8.00 11.73 27.15
CA ARG A 100 -7.04 12.56 26.40
C ARG A 100 -7.54 13.98 26.18
N TYR A 101 -8.83 14.15 25.89
CA TYR A 101 -9.38 15.45 25.48
C TYR A 101 -10.26 16.12 26.55
N GLY A 102 -10.67 15.37 27.57
CA GLY A 102 -11.51 15.84 28.69
C GLY A 102 -12.89 16.30 28.24
N VAL A 103 -13.48 15.62 27.25
CA VAL A 103 -14.82 15.91 26.73
C VAL A 103 -15.72 14.69 26.86
N GLU A 104 -17.00 14.94 27.09
CA GLU A 104 -18.00 13.88 27.20
C GLU A 104 -18.27 13.22 25.84
N CYS A 105 -18.45 11.90 25.88
CA CYS A 105 -18.53 11.04 24.72
C CYS A 105 -19.65 10.00 24.84
N SER A 106 -20.26 9.66 23.71
CA SER A 106 -21.21 8.56 23.57
C SER A 106 -20.83 7.71 22.37
N ALA A 107 -20.71 6.40 22.54
CA ALA A 107 -20.28 5.50 21.50
C ALA A 107 -21.17 4.27 21.34
N ALA A 108 -21.14 3.72 20.13
CA ALA A 108 -21.82 2.47 19.78
C ALA A 108 -20.99 1.66 18.80
N LEU A 109 -20.99 0.33 18.97
CA LEU A 109 -20.24 -0.61 18.15
C LEU A 109 -21.17 -1.41 17.25
N HIS A 110 -20.98 -1.30 15.93
CA HIS A 110 -21.88 -1.81 14.91
C HIS A 110 -21.19 -2.72 13.89
N HIS A 111 -22.00 -3.51 13.19
CA HIS A 111 -21.72 -3.93 11.81
C HIS A 111 -22.58 -3.15 10.82
N ASN A 112 -22.08 -2.94 9.60
CA ASN A 112 -22.96 -2.54 8.49
C ASN A 112 -23.94 -3.68 8.14
N LYS A 113 -24.99 -3.37 7.35
CA LYS A 113 -26.01 -4.36 6.99
C LYS A 113 -25.47 -5.64 6.31
N ALA A 114 -24.37 -5.51 5.55
CA ALA A 114 -23.72 -6.63 4.88
C ALA A 114 -22.75 -7.41 5.80
N LYS A 115 -22.54 -7.00 7.06
CA LYS A 115 -21.56 -7.55 8.02
C LYS A 115 -20.12 -7.62 7.49
N THR A 116 -19.76 -6.66 6.65
CA THR A 116 -18.42 -6.53 6.06
C THR A 116 -17.59 -5.42 6.71
N ASN A 117 -18.17 -4.59 7.56
CA ASN A 117 -17.47 -3.47 8.20
C ASN A 117 -17.86 -3.36 9.68
N TYR A 118 -16.96 -3.81 10.56
CA TYR A 118 -17.08 -3.68 12.01
C TYR A 118 -16.55 -2.31 12.43
N HIS A 119 -17.38 -1.47 13.06
CA HIS A 119 -17.02 -0.07 13.29
C HIS A 119 -17.65 0.53 14.54
N ILE A 120 -16.93 1.48 15.13
CA ILE A 120 -17.39 2.31 16.25
C ILE A 120 -17.89 3.64 15.70
N HIS A 121 -19.07 4.05 16.16
CA HIS A 121 -19.50 5.44 16.16
C HIS A 121 -19.12 6.06 17.51
N LEU A 122 -18.32 7.12 17.52
CA LEU A 122 -17.91 7.86 18.71
C LEU A 122 -18.35 9.32 18.56
N VAL A 123 -19.43 9.68 19.24
CA VAL A 123 -19.96 11.04 19.31
C VAL A 123 -19.31 11.76 20.48
N PHE A 124 -18.87 13.01 20.29
CA PHE A 124 -18.25 13.80 21.34
C PHE A 124 -18.66 15.28 21.28
N SER A 125 -18.60 15.94 22.44
CA SER A 125 -18.87 17.37 22.60
C SER A 125 -17.68 18.23 22.14
N GLU A 126 -17.95 19.36 21.48
CA GLU A 126 -16.93 20.40 21.20
C GLU A 126 -16.71 21.34 22.40
N ARG A 127 -17.41 21.12 23.51
CA ARG A 127 -17.39 21.95 24.73
C ARG A 127 -17.21 21.07 25.97
N LYS A 128 -16.71 21.67 27.05
CA LYS A 128 -16.68 21.07 28.38
C LYS A 128 -17.77 21.69 29.24
N MET A 129 -18.28 20.94 30.20
CA MET A 129 -19.17 21.50 31.20
C MET A 129 -18.37 22.41 32.13
N LEU A 130 -18.91 23.58 32.46
CA LEU A 130 -18.31 24.48 33.45
C LEU A 130 -18.55 23.90 34.85
N GLU A 131 -17.58 24.09 35.75
CA GLU A 131 -17.73 23.73 37.16
C GLU A 131 -18.88 24.50 37.82
N GLN A 132 -19.05 25.77 37.42
CA GLN A 132 -20.16 26.62 37.82
C GLN A 132 -20.76 27.31 36.58
N PRO A 133 -22.09 27.30 36.39
CA PRO A 133 -22.71 28.01 35.29
C PRO A 133 -22.39 29.51 35.30
N GLU A 134 -21.99 30.05 34.16
CA GLU A 134 -21.83 31.49 33.96
C GLU A 134 -23.22 32.12 33.77
N VAL A 135 -23.72 32.81 34.80
CA VAL A 135 -25.01 33.51 34.77
C VAL A 135 -24.80 35.02 34.68
N LYS A 136 -25.47 35.66 33.72
CA LYS A 136 -25.58 37.12 33.70
C LYS A 136 -26.90 37.54 34.32
N ILE A 137 -26.77 38.25 35.43
CA ILE A 137 -27.89 38.81 36.19
C ILE A 137 -28.05 40.28 35.80
N ALA A 138 -29.29 40.68 35.57
CA ALA A 138 -29.63 42.06 35.27
C ALA A 138 -29.35 42.95 36.51
N THR A 139 -28.33 43.80 36.45
CA THR A 139 -28.01 44.74 37.55
C THR A 139 -29.00 45.89 37.67
N ARG A 140 -29.78 46.11 36.61
CA ARG A 140 -30.90 47.06 36.47
C ARG A 140 -31.93 46.47 35.51
N ASN A 141 -33.11 47.07 35.42
CA ASN A 141 -34.08 46.68 34.41
C ASN A 141 -33.46 46.85 33.01
N MET A 142 -33.41 45.77 32.24
CA MET A 142 -32.90 45.76 30.86
C MET A 142 -34.09 45.83 29.90
N PHE A 143 -34.02 46.71 28.91
CA PHE A 143 -35.11 46.95 27.96
C PHE A 143 -34.66 46.48 26.58
N TYR A 144 -35.49 45.69 25.89
CA TYR A 144 -35.21 45.21 24.53
C TYR A 144 -36.37 45.56 23.61
N ASP A 145 -36.04 46.05 22.42
CA ASP A 145 -37.01 46.35 21.38
C ASP A 145 -37.51 45.10 20.64
N GLU A 146 -38.34 45.30 19.63
CA GLU A 146 -38.91 44.25 18.77
C GLU A 146 -37.85 43.45 17.99
N GLN A 147 -36.65 44.02 17.83
CA GLN A 147 -35.52 43.42 17.14
C GLN A 147 -34.55 42.73 18.13
N GLY A 148 -34.87 42.74 19.43
CA GLY A 148 -34.00 42.20 20.49
C GLY A 148 -32.78 43.07 20.80
N LYS A 149 -32.77 44.34 20.38
CA LYS A 149 -31.68 45.28 20.67
C LYS A 149 -31.92 46.00 21.98
N HIS A 150 -30.87 46.08 22.80
CA HIS A 150 -30.94 46.75 24.10
C HIS A 150 -31.20 48.26 23.96
N ARG A 151 -32.21 48.76 24.69
CA ARG A 151 -32.63 50.16 24.77
C ARG A 151 -32.29 50.76 26.12
N ARG A 152 -32.03 52.08 26.16
CA ARG A 152 -31.52 52.74 27.37
C ARG A 152 -32.63 52.95 28.40
N THR A 153 -33.86 53.17 27.94
CA THR A 153 -34.97 53.57 28.80
C THR A 153 -36.25 52.80 28.49
N LYS A 154 -37.12 52.67 29.49
CA LYS A 154 -38.44 52.05 29.35
C LYS A 154 -39.29 52.77 28.29
N LYS A 155 -39.15 54.10 28.15
CA LYS A 155 -39.93 54.89 27.17
C LYS A 155 -39.72 54.45 25.72
N GLU A 156 -38.55 53.90 25.38
CA GLU A 156 -38.22 53.48 24.01
C GLU A 156 -38.97 52.22 23.55
N ILE A 157 -39.57 51.48 24.48
CA ILE A 157 -40.27 50.21 24.24
C ILE A 157 -41.78 50.29 24.53
N LEU A 158 -42.29 51.49 24.86
CA LEU A 158 -43.72 51.71 25.09
C LEU A 158 -44.38 52.32 23.84
N ASP A 159 -45.66 52.03 23.64
CA ASP A 159 -46.52 52.70 22.66
C ASP A 159 -46.99 54.06 23.16
N GLU A 160 -47.76 54.76 22.32
CA GLU A 160 -48.33 56.09 22.62
C GLU A 160 -49.32 56.05 23.81
N GLN A 161 -49.90 54.88 24.11
CA GLN A 161 -50.76 54.67 25.28
C GLN A 161 -49.98 54.24 26.54
N GLY A 162 -48.66 54.10 26.46
CA GLY A 162 -47.79 53.70 27.58
C GLY A 162 -47.75 52.19 27.85
N ASN A 163 -48.27 51.36 26.95
CA ASN A 163 -48.18 49.90 27.04
C ASN A 163 -46.92 49.37 26.34
N LEU A 164 -46.47 48.18 26.71
CA LEU A 164 -45.32 47.53 26.09
C LEU A 164 -45.63 47.18 24.63
N ARG A 165 -44.83 47.67 23.68
CA ARG A 165 -45.02 47.38 22.26
C ARG A 165 -44.84 45.89 21.98
N ALA A 166 -45.64 45.34 21.07
CA ALA A 166 -45.59 43.93 20.72
C ALA A 166 -44.19 43.51 20.23
N GLY A 167 -43.59 42.52 20.90
CA GLY A 167 -42.23 42.03 20.61
C GLY A 167 -41.12 42.69 21.44
N CYS A 168 -41.39 43.79 22.14
CA CYS A 168 -40.46 44.33 23.13
C CYS A 168 -40.48 43.49 24.42
N SER A 169 -39.37 43.48 25.17
CA SER A 169 -39.28 42.76 26.44
C SER A 169 -38.53 43.55 27.52
N ILE A 170 -38.85 43.28 28.78
CA ILE A 170 -38.21 43.85 29.96
C ILE A 170 -37.68 42.70 30.80
N ILE A 171 -36.41 42.78 31.19
CA ILE A 171 -35.82 41.88 32.16
C ILE A 171 -35.62 42.65 33.46
N PRO A 172 -36.39 42.35 34.52
CA PRO A 172 -36.27 42.98 35.82
C PRO A 172 -34.86 42.86 36.42
N LYS A 173 -34.48 43.87 37.22
CA LYS A 173 -33.27 43.81 38.05
C LYS A 173 -33.31 42.56 38.94
N GLY A 174 -32.22 41.82 38.97
CA GLY A 174 -32.05 40.60 39.74
C GLY A 174 -32.39 39.31 38.98
N GLU A 175 -33.00 39.40 37.79
CA GLU A 175 -33.27 38.22 36.97
C GLU A 175 -32.08 37.83 36.09
N VAL A 176 -31.94 36.52 35.86
CA VAL A 176 -30.94 35.95 34.95
C VAL A 176 -31.44 36.10 33.52
N TYR A 177 -30.68 36.79 32.67
CA TYR A 177 -31.02 36.94 31.26
C TYR A 177 -30.16 36.10 30.31
N GLU A 178 -29.02 35.61 30.79
CA GLU A 178 -28.12 34.76 30.04
C GLU A 178 -27.51 33.73 30.99
N SER A 179 -27.46 32.48 30.60
CA SER A 179 -26.86 31.40 31.39
C SER A 179 -26.14 30.45 30.45
N HIS A 180 -24.85 30.29 30.67
CA HIS A 180 -23.98 29.36 29.97
C HIS A 180 -23.54 28.27 30.94
N ILE A 181 -23.71 27.02 30.53
CA ILE A 181 -23.36 25.83 31.32
C ILE A 181 -22.11 25.17 30.72
N PHE A 182 -21.80 25.48 29.46
CA PHE A 182 -20.62 24.95 28.78
C PHE A 182 -19.58 26.04 28.50
N THR A 183 -18.33 25.60 28.34
CA THR A 183 -17.28 26.44 27.81
C THR A 183 -17.62 26.91 26.39
N LYS A 184 -16.93 27.94 25.91
CA LYS A 184 -16.88 28.21 24.47
C LYS A 184 -16.40 26.97 23.71
N LYS A 185 -16.78 26.87 22.44
CA LYS A 185 -16.32 25.80 21.57
C LYS A 185 -14.81 25.82 21.45
N ASP A 186 -14.20 24.66 21.59
CA ASP A 186 -12.78 24.50 21.32
C ASP A 186 -12.55 24.42 19.80
N GLU A 187 -11.87 25.43 19.26
CA GLU A 187 -11.53 25.50 17.84
C GLU A 187 -10.54 24.39 17.42
N TRP A 188 -9.83 23.79 18.38
CA TRP A 188 -8.92 22.65 18.14
C TRP A 188 -9.62 21.49 17.44
N PHE A 189 -10.87 21.17 17.83
CA PHE A 189 -11.63 20.07 17.25
C PHE A 189 -12.01 20.27 15.77
N LYS A 190 -11.83 21.49 15.25
CA LYS A 190 -12.03 21.82 13.83
C LYS A 190 -10.75 21.67 13.00
N ASN A 191 -9.58 21.58 13.65
CA ASN A 191 -8.29 21.57 12.98
C ASN A 191 -8.04 20.23 12.26
N LYS A 192 -7.35 20.29 11.11
CA LYS A 192 -6.87 19.10 10.40
C LYS A 192 -5.82 18.34 11.22
N ALA A 193 -4.98 19.06 11.98
CA ALA A 193 -3.99 18.46 12.87
C ALA A 193 -4.65 17.57 13.93
N PHE A 194 -5.74 18.03 14.55
CA PHE A 194 -6.53 17.21 15.47
C PHE A 194 -7.06 15.92 14.81
N THR A 195 -7.59 16.01 13.59
CA THR A 195 -8.08 14.83 12.87
C THR A 195 -6.95 13.84 12.57
N GLN A 196 -5.75 14.32 12.27
CA GLN A 196 -4.58 13.50 12.03
C GLN A 196 -4.09 12.82 13.33
N GLU A 197 -4.02 13.58 14.43
CA GLU A 197 -3.66 13.07 15.74
C GLU A 197 -4.61 11.95 16.20
N VAL A 198 -5.92 12.14 16.04
CA VAL A 198 -6.92 11.12 16.42
C VAL A 198 -6.78 9.87 15.54
N LYS A 199 -6.43 10.02 14.25
CA LYS A 199 -6.16 8.88 13.38
C LYS A 199 -4.99 8.06 13.89
N GLU A 200 -3.90 8.71 14.26
CA GLU A 200 -2.70 8.06 14.82
C GLU A 200 -3.05 7.38 16.14
N LEU A 201 -3.67 8.10 17.09
CA LEU A 201 -4.11 7.56 18.38
C LEU A 201 -4.91 6.26 18.24
N PHE A 202 -5.95 6.25 17.41
CA PHE A 202 -6.80 5.08 17.27
C PHE A 202 -6.14 3.99 16.42
N THR A 203 -5.29 4.33 15.45
CA THR A 203 -4.53 3.31 14.71
C THR A 203 -3.55 2.59 15.63
N ASP A 204 -2.83 3.32 16.47
CA ASP A 204 -1.93 2.75 17.48
C ASP A 204 -2.70 1.93 18.50
N THR A 205 -3.85 2.43 18.95
CA THR A 205 -4.73 1.69 19.86
C THR A 205 -5.16 0.37 19.22
N ILE A 206 -5.60 0.38 17.96
CA ILE A 206 -5.95 -0.85 17.23
C ILE A 206 -4.76 -1.81 17.18
N ASN A 207 -3.59 -1.33 16.75
CA ASN A 207 -2.41 -2.15 16.50
C ASN A 207 -1.86 -2.81 17.77
N ARG A 208 -2.06 -2.22 18.96
CA ARG A 208 -1.70 -2.86 20.24
C ARG A 208 -2.49 -4.13 20.53
N TYR A 209 -3.70 -4.25 19.98
CA TYR A 209 -4.59 -5.41 20.18
C TYR A 209 -4.73 -6.27 18.92
N VAL A 210 -4.05 -5.93 17.83
CA VAL A 210 -3.94 -6.84 16.68
C VAL A 210 -2.85 -7.87 16.97
N LYS A 211 -3.21 -9.16 16.92
CA LYS A 211 -2.26 -10.27 17.16
C LYS A 211 -1.39 -10.56 15.95
N GLU A 212 -1.97 -10.50 14.75
CA GLU A 212 -1.30 -10.83 13.49
C GLU A 212 -0.64 -9.60 12.90
N GLU A 213 0.68 -9.64 12.66
CA GLU A 213 1.41 -8.52 12.06
C GLU A 213 0.81 -8.10 10.71
N SER A 214 0.26 -9.06 9.95
CA SER A 214 -0.39 -8.83 8.66
C SER A 214 -1.73 -8.09 8.73
N GLU A 215 -2.32 -7.95 9.92
CA GLU A 215 -3.57 -7.23 10.16
C GLU A 215 -3.34 -5.84 10.77
N LYS A 216 -2.09 -5.49 11.11
CA LYS A 216 -1.76 -4.16 11.61
C LYS A 216 -2.08 -3.11 10.56
N LEU A 217 -2.57 -1.97 11.05
CA LEU A 217 -3.02 -0.86 10.26
C LEU A 217 -1.96 0.24 10.20
N SER A 218 -1.89 0.96 9.09
CA SER A 218 -1.14 2.20 8.94
C SER A 218 -2.09 3.38 8.74
N VAL A 219 -1.71 4.57 9.19
CA VAL A 219 -2.48 5.78 8.86
C VAL A 219 -2.22 6.13 7.40
N PHE A 220 -3.28 6.29 6.61
CA PHE A 220 -3.14 6.75 5.23
C PHE A 220 -2.54 8.16 5.19
N GLN A 221 -1.34 8.28 4.63
CA GLN A 221 -0.68 9.57 4.44
C GLN A 221 -1.05 10.20 3.10
N GLN A 222 -1.66 11.38 3.16
CA GLN A 222 -1.96 12.17 1.98
C GLN A 222 -0.65 12.71 1.39
N GLY A 223 -0.12 12.02 0.37
CA GLY A 223 1.19 12.31 -0.23
C GLY A 223 2.09 11.08 -0.35
N GLY A 224 1.78 9.99 0.36
CA GLY A 224 2.52 8.74 0.28
C GLY A 224 2.36 8.01 -1.07
N VAL A 225 2.93 6.81 -1.18
CA VAL A 225 2.94 6.01 -2.42
C VAL A 225 1.54 5.59 -2.92
N TYR A 226 0.55 5.57 -2.03
CA TYR A 226 -0.82 5.14 -2.32
C TYR A 226 -1.71 6.25 -2.91
N LEU A 227 -2.75 5.84 -3.65
CA LEU A 227 -3.81 6.70 -4.17
C LEU A 227 -5.08 6.57 -3.33
N ALA A 228 -5.62 7.72 -2.93
CA ALA A 228 -6.86 7.81 -2.17
C ALA A 228 -8.09 7.52 -3.05
N THR A 229 -8.98 6.63 -2.59
CA THR A 229 -10.26 6.37 -3.26
C THR A 229 -11.31 7.42 -2.91
N LYS A 230 -12.19 7.75 -3.86
CA LYS A 230 -13.31 8.67 -3.65
C LYS A 230 -14.52 7.94 -3.07
N LYS A 231 -15.19 8.54 -2.10
CA LYS A 231 -16.46 8.01 -1.58
C LYS A 231 -17.57 8.20 -2.61
N ILE A 232 -18.37 7.14 -2.83
CA ILE A 232 -19.57 7.19 -3.68
C ILE A 232 -20.76 7.56 -2.76
N GLY A 233 -21.43 8.66 -3.08
CA GLY A 233 -22.64 9.10 -2.37
C GLY A 233 -23.88 8.31 -2.78
N LYS A 234 -24.91 8.30 -1.91
CA LYS A 234 -26.22 7.73 -2.24
C LYS A 234 -26.82 8.54 -3.40
N ASN A 235 -27.30 7.87 -4.45
CA ASN A 235 -27.88 8.47 -5.66
C ASN A 235 -26.93 9.37 -6.48
N ASN A 236 -25.62 9.13 -6.44
CA ASN A 236 -24.68 9.91 -7.24
C ASN A 236 -24.80 9.53 -8.74
N PRO A 237 -25.08 10.48 -9.65
CA PRO A 237 -25.21 10.19 -11.09
C PRO A 237 -23.91 9.66 -11.73
N LYS A 238 -22.75 9.92 -11.10
CA LYS A 238 -21.43 9.43 -11.53
C LYS A 238 -20.92 8.24 -10.71
N ALA A 239 -21.81 7.47 -10.08
CA ALA A 239 -21.43 6.36 -9.21
C ALA A 239 -20.55 5.32 -9.93
N GLU A 240 -20.92 4.90 -11.14
CA GLU A 240 -20.16 3.91 -11.90
C GLU A 240 -18.81 4.45 -12.39
N GLU A 241 -18.73 5.73 -12.79
CA GLU A 241 -17.46 6.40 -13.13
C GLU A 241 -16.49 6.39 -11.93
N ILE A 242 -16.97 6.83 -10.75
CA ILE A 242 -16.15 6.86 -9.53
C ILE A 242 -15.72 5.45 -9.12
N LYS A 243 -16.59 4.45 -9.29
CA LYS A 243 -16.29 3.04 -9.01
C LYS A 243 -15.19 2.50 -9.93
N ALA A 244 -15.25 2.79 -11.22
CA ALA A 244 -14.22 2.41 -12.18
C ALA A 244 -12.88 3.09 -11.89
N ASP A 245 -12.90 4.38 -11.56
CA ASP A 245 -11.68 5.10 -11.19
C ASP A 245 -11.08 4.59 -9.88
N ASN A 246 -11.92 4.25 -8.89
CA ASN A 246 -11.47 3.64 -7.64
C ASN A 246 -10.86 2.26 -7.87
N ALA A 247 -11.40 1.46 -8.79
CA ALA A 247 -10.82 0.17 -9.17
C ALA A 247 -9.41 0.34 -9.75
N ALA A 248 -9.20 1.36 -10.60
CA ALA A 248 -7.86 1.69 -11.12
C ALA A 248 -6.90 2.10 -9.99
N ARG A 249 -7.33 2.98 -9.07
CA ARG A 249 -6.53 3.37 -7.90
C ARG A 249 -6.17 2.18 -7.01
N GLN A 250 -7.10 1.25 -6.79
CA GLN A 250 -6.86 0.03 -6.04
C GLN A 250 -5.85 -0.88 -6.73
N GLU A 251 -5.88 -0.97 -8.05
CA GLU A 251 -4.90 -1.74 -8.81
C GLU A 251 -3.48 -1.17 -8.71
N TRP A 252 -3.35 0.17 -8.78
CA TRP A 252 -2.09 0.84 -8.46
C TRP A 252 -1.63 0.52 -7.04
N ASN A 253 -2.51 0.68 -6.04
CA ASN A 253 -2.17 0.41 -4.64
C ASN A 253 -1.72 -1.05 -4.42
N ARG A 254 -2.37 -2.03 -5.07
CA ARG A 254 -1.93 -3.44 -5.06
C ARG A 254 -0.55 -3.63 -5.67
N THR A 255 -0.23 -2.88 -6.72
CA THR A 255 1.10 -2.96 -7.37
C THR A 255 2.18 -2.33 -6.51
N VAL A 256 1.86 -1.21 -5.83
CA VAL A 256 2.72 -0.61 -4.80
C VAL A 256 3.00 -1.60 -3.66
N ASP A 257 1.98 -2.33 -3.19
CA ASP A 257 2.16 -3.36 -2.16
C ASP A 257 3.18 -4.42 -2.61
N VAL A 258 3.11 -4.86 -3.87
CA VAL A 258 4.11 -5.78 -4.43
C VAL A 258 5.48 -5.11 -4.45
N ALA A 259 5.60 -3.87 -4.94
CA ALA A 259 6.87 -3.16 -5.01
C ALA A 259 7.59 -3.08 -3.65
N LEU A 260 6.86 -2.73 -2.60
CA LEU A 260 7.40 -2.62 -1.24
C LEU A 260 7.82 -3.98 -0.67
N VAL A 261 7.04 -5.03 -0.92
CA VAL A 261 7.41 -6.40 -0.51
C VAL A 261 8.71 -6.85 -1.16
N GLU A 262 8.90 -6.47 -2.42
CA GLU A 262 10.06 -6.83 -3.23
C GLU A 262 11.27 -5.93 -2.99
N GLY A 263 11.15 -4.91 -2.14
CA GLY A 263 12.25 -4.05 -1.72
C GLY A 263 12.51 -2.85 -2.63
N VAL A 264 11.57 -2.49 -3.52
CA VAL A 264 11.66 -1.24 -4.29
C VAL A 264 11.58 -0.06 -3.31
N PRO A 265 12.53 0.90 -3.33
CA PRO A 265 12.52 2.05 -2.43
C PRO A 265 11.23 2.89 -2.54
N GLU A 266 10.72 3.36 -1.40
CA GLU A 266 9.52 4.22 -1.38
C GLU A 266 9.71 5.51 -2.19
N GLU A 267 10.91 6.10 -2.15
CA GLU A 267 11.26 7.31 -2.90
C GLU A 267 11.11 7.12 -4.42
N ASP A 268 11.50 5.96 -4.93
CA ASP A 268 11.34 5.62 -6.35
C ASP A 268 9.86 5.49 -6.72
N ILE A 269 9.07 4.83 -5.86
CA ILE A 269 7.62 4.68 -6.08
C ILE A 269 6.93 6.05 -6.04
N LEU A 270 7.33 6.94 -5.13
CA LEU A 270 6.84 8.33 -5.06
C LEU A 270 7.18 9.11 -6.32
N LYS A 271 8.41 8.98 -6.83
CA LYS A 271 8.84 9.61 -8.08
C LYS A 271 8.02 9.11 -9.27
N ILE A 272 7.81 7.80 -9.37
CA ILE A 272 6.96 7.19 -10.41
C ILE A 272 5.53 7.71 -10.31
N LYS A 273 4.95 7.76 -9.10
CA LYS A 273 3.61 8.31 -8.87
C LYS A 273 3.53 9.77 -9.34
N GLN A 274 4.53 10.59 -9.01
CA GLN A 274 4.57 11.99 -9.43
C GLN A 274 4.64 12.12 -10.96
N GLU A 275 5.65 11.53 -11.58
CA GLU A 275 5.91 11.69 -13.02
C GLU A 275 4.86 11.01 -13.89
N LYS A 276 4.43 9.80 -13.52
CA LYS A 276 3.55 8.96 -14.36
C LYS A 276 2.08 9.16 -14.06
N ILE A 277 1.69 9.65 -12.89
CA ILE A 277 0.29 9.87 -12.51
C ILE A 277 0.00 11.35 -12.35
N THR A 278 0.64 12.03 -11.40
CA THR A 278 0.32 13.44 -11.08
C THR A 278 0.54 14.35 -12.28
N ASP A 279 1.75 14.34 -12.85
CA ASP A 279 2.14 15.27 -13.92
C ASP A 279 1.38 14.95 -15.22
N LYS A 280 1.27 13.67 -15.58
CA LYS A 280 0.46 13.25 -16.74
C LYS A 280 -1.02 13.59 -16.60
N THR A 281 -1.59 13.47 -15.40
CA THR A 281 -2.98 13.86 -15.15
C THR A 281 -3.15 15.36 -15.32
N LEU A 282 -2.25 16.17 -14.76
CA LEU A 282 -2.27 17.62 -14.91
C LEU A 282 -2.13 18.04 -16.38
N GLN A 283 -1.21 17.41 -17.12
CA GLN A 283 -1.03 17.66 -18.55
C GLN A 283 -2.30 17.29 -19.34
N SER A 284 -2.87 16.11 -19.10
CA SER A 284 -4.11 15.68 -19.76
C SER A 284 -5.27 16.65 -19.49
N ILE A 285 -5.41 17.14 -18.26
CA ILE A 285 -6.45 18.11 -17.90
C ILE A 285 -6.23 19.44 -18.63
N ARG A 286 -4.98 19.90 -18.73
CA ARG A 286 -4.65 21.15 -19.45
C ARG A 286 -4.95 21.05 -20.94
N THR A 287 -4.68 19.90 -21.56
CA THR A 287 -4.83 19.73 -23.02
C THR A 287 -6.26 19.37 -23.43
N HIS A 288 -6.95 18.52 -22.66
CA HIS A 288 -8.23 17.91 -23.07
C HIS A 288 -9.38 18.14 -22.08
N GLY A 289 -9.12 18.84 -20.96
CA GLY A 289 -10.08 18.92 -19.86
C GLY A 289 -10.18 17.61 -19.07
N TRP A 290 -11.18 17.53 -18.18
CA TRP A 290 -11.39 16.33 -17.36
C TRP A 290 -12.11 15.24 -18.15
N LEU A 291 -11.38 14.16 -18.46
CA LEU A 291 -11.91 12.95 -19.08
C LEU A 291 -11.62 11.73 -18.18
N PRO A 292 -12.65 11.09 -17.59
CA PRO A 292 -12.47 9.96 -16.66
C PRO A 292 -11.68 8.79 -17.27
N ASP A 293 -11.92 8.50 -18.54
CA ASP A 293 -11.27 7.41 -19.27
C ASP A 293 -9.76 7.62 -19.39
N MET A 294 -9.35 8.88 -19.66
CA MET A 294 -7.93 9.27 -19.73
C MET A 294 -7.24 9.10 -18.38
N PHE A 295 -7.92 9.49 -17.29
CA PHE A 295 -7.37 9.31 -15.94
C PHE A 295 -7.12 7.82 -15.64
N ARG A 296 -8.04 6.93 -16.02
CA ARG A 296 -7.85 5.48 -15.83
C ARG A 296 -6.72 4.91 -16.70
N GLN A 297 -6.57 5.38 -17.93
CA GLN A 297 -5.45 5.00 -18.80
C GLN A 297 -4.10 5.43 -18.22
N ILE A 298 -4.02 6.64 -17.67
CA ILE A 298 -2.81 7.15 -16.99
C ILE A 298 -2.45 6.24 -15.81
N ILE A 299 -3.42 5.89 -14.96
CA ILE A 299 -3.16 4.97 -13.84
C ILE A 299 -2.70 3.60 -14.34
N ARG A 300 -3.35 3.03 -15.36
CA ARG A 300 -2.94 1.74 -15.93
C ARG A 300 -1.51 1.78 -16.46
N GLY A 301 -1.16 2.81 -17.25
CA GLY A 301 0.21 2.96 -17.76
C GLY A 301 1.24 3.16 -16.66
N ALA A 302 0.91 3.89 -15.58
CA ALA A 302 1.79 4.02 -14.42
C ALA A 302 1.96 2.67 -13.68
N LYS A 303 0.88 1.91 -13.52
CA LYS A 303 0.90 0.57 -12.95
C LYS A 303 1.79 -0.37 -13.76
N ASP A 304 1.64 -0.41 -15.09
CA ASP A 304 2.46 -1.25 -15.97
C ASP A 304 3.94 -0.85 -15.87
N PHE A 305 4.25 0.45 -15.83
CA PHE A 305 5.62 0.94 -15.61
C PHE A 305 6.19 0.49 -14.27
N LEU A 306 5.41 0.57 -13.18
CA LEU A 306 5.84 0.10 -11.86
C LEU A 306 6.07 -1.41 -11.87
N GLN A 307 5.24 -2.19 -12.57
CA GLN A 307 5.47 -3.63 -12.75
C GLN A 307 6.77 -3.94 -13.47
N GLU A 308 7.16 -3.15 -14.48
CA GLU A 308 8.46 -3.28 -15.14
C GLU A 308 9.63 -2.97 -14.19
N VAL A 309 9.49 -1.96 -13.33
CA VAL A 309 10.50 -1.63 -12.31
C VAL A 309 10.65 -2.77 -11.31
N ILE A 310 9.54 -3.30 -10.79
CA ILE A 310 9.54 -4.49 -9.90
C ILE A 310 10.22 -5.67 -10.59
N PHE A 311 9.90 -5.91 -11.86
CA PHE A 311 10.49 -6.98 -12.64
C PHE A 311 12.01 -6.82 -12.75
N LYS A 312 12.50 -5.63 -13.13
CA LYS A 312 13.93 -5.33 -13.22
C LYS A 312 14.64 -5.48 -11.87
N PHE A 313 14.00 -5.07 -10.78
CA PHE A 313 14.54 -5.21 -9.43
C PHE A 313 14.72 -6.68 -9.01
N LYS A 314 13.80 -7.56 -9.43
CA LYS A 314 13.86 -9.02 -9.19
C LYS A 314 14.81 -9.78 -10.11
N LEU A 315 15.33 -9.17 -11.17
CA LEU A 315 16.20 -9.88 -12.09
C LEU A 315 17.58 -10.05 -11.47
N PRO A 316 18.15 -11.27 -11.49
CA PRO A 316 19.57 -11.41 -11.19
C PRO A 316 20.38 -10.58 -12.18
N PRO A 317 21.56 -10.08 -11.79
CA PRO A 317 22.43 -9.36 -12.70
C PRO A 317 22.71 -10.23 -13.92
N LYS A 318 22.72 -9.60 -15.11
CA LYS A 318 23.06 -10.31 -16.34
C LYS A 318 24.47 -10.90 -16.20
N PRO A 319 24.68 -12.20 -16.50
CA PRO A 319 26.01 -12.79 -16.45
C PRO A 319 27.00 -11.98 -17.28
N VAL A 320 28.20 -11.81 -16.74
CA VAL A 320 29.31 -11.12 -17.42
C VAL A 320 30.35 -12.17 -17.78
N SER A 321 30.81 -12.17 -19.03
CA SER A 321 31.85 -13.10 -19.47
C SER A 321 33.14 -12.84 -18.70
N LYS A 322 33.78 -13.93 -18.24
CA LYS A 322 35.09 -13.87 -17.58
C LYS A 322 36.26 -13.68 -18.56
N ILE A 323 35.98 -13.78 -19.86
CA ILE A 323 36.93 -13.62 -20.97
C ILE A 323 36.40 -12.56 -21.92
N ASP A 324 37.30 -11.78 -22.51
CA ASP A 324 36.96 -10.86 -23.56
C ASP A 324 36.43 -11.63 -24.79
N LEU A 325 35.22 -11.27 -25.25
CA LEU A 325 34.56 -11.97 -26.36
C LEU A 325 35.27 -11.75 -27.70
N GLN A 326 36.01 -10.65 -27.85
CA GLN A 326 36.83 -10.39 -29.02
C GLN A 326 38.10 -11.25 -28.99
N GLU A 327 38.75 -11.38 -27.83
CA GLU A 327 39.89 -12.28 -27.65
C GLU A 327 39.51 -13.73 -27.97
N TRP A 328 38.34 -14.20 -27.52
CA TRP A 328 37.82 -15.52 -27.88
C TRP A 328 37.66 -15.71 -29.40
N LYS A 329 37.09 -14.73 -30.11
CA LYS A 329 36.96 -14.80 -31.58
C LYS A 329 38.31 -14.90 -32.28
N ASP A 330 39.32 -14.20 -31.78
CA ASP A 330 40.65 -14.24 -32.37
C ASP A 330 41.35 -15.57 -32.07
N MET A 331 41.14 -16.15 -30.88
CA MET A 331 41.56 -17.52 -30.57
C MET A 331 40.88 -18.56 -31.46
N GLN A 332 39.58 -18.41 -31.78
CA GLN A 332 38.87 -19.31 -32.69
C GLN A 332 39.52 -19.32 -34.09
N LYS A 333 39.86 -18.14 -34.64
CA LYS A 333 40.57 -18.05 -35.94
C LYS A 333 41.92 -18.76 -35.92
N VAL A 334 42.67 -18.66 -34.82
CA VAL A 334 43.96 -19.35 -34.66
C VAL A 334 43.74 -20.86 -34.58
N MET A 335 42.73 -21.32 -33.83
CA MET A 335 42.39 -22.74 -33.73
C MET A 335 41.94 -23.31 -35.08
N GLU A 336 41.11 -22.61 -35.86
CA GLU A 336 40.70 -23.04 -37.21
C GLU A 336 41.92 -23.22 -38.14
N LYS A 337 42.88 -22.28 -38.11
CA LYS A 337 44.12 -22.39 -38.90
C LYS A 337 44.95 -23.60 -38.47
N LEU A 338 45.09 -23.84 -37.16
CA LEU A 338 45.83 -24.98 -36.61
C LEU A 338 45.16 -26.31 -36.95
N GLN A 339 43.82 -26.39 -36.85
CA GLN A 339 43.06 -27.58 -37.20
C GLN A 339 43.17 -27.91 -38.70
N LYS A 340 43.11 -26.90 -39.57
CA LYS A 340 43.32 -27.10 -41.01
C LYS A 340 44.71 -27.66 -41.31
N GLN A 341 45.76 -27.08 -40.73
CA GLN A 341 47.13 -27.59 -40.87
C GLN A 341 47.28 -29.01 -40.30
N SER A 342 46.65 -29.30 -39.16
CA SER A 342 46.66 -30.64 -38.56
C SER A 342 45.97 -31.69 -39.44
N GLN A 343 44.90 -31.32 -40.14
CA GLN A 343 44.19 -32.23 -41.05
C GLN A 343 45.02 -32.48 -42.31
N GLU A 344 45.63 -31.45 -42.89
CA GLU A 344 46.57 -31.57 -44.02
C GLU A 344 47.76 -32.47 -43.65
N MET A 345 48.33 -32.29 -42.47
CA MET A 345 49.41 -33.11 -41.93
C MET A 345 49.00 -34.58 -41.80
N LYS A 346 47.79 -34.85 -41.29
CA LYS A 346 47.26 -36.22 -41.18
C LYS A 346 47.12 -36.89 -42.55
N TYR A 347 46.68 -36.16 -43.57
CA TYR A 347 46.64 -36.69 -44.95
C TYR A 347 48.04 -36.98 -45.49
N THR A 348 49.00 -36.07 -45.30
CA THR A 348 50.40 -36.31 -45.71
C THR A 348 51.02 -37.50 -44.99
N GLN A 349 50.73 -37.71 -43.70
CA GLN A 349 51.17 -38.89 -42.94
C GLN A 349 50.60 -40.20 -43.50
N GLN A 350 49.31 -40.21 -43.87
CA GLN A 350 48.68 -41.36 -44.52
C GLN A 350 49.29 -41.64 -45.89
N GLU A 351 49.60 -40.60 -46.66
CA GLU A 351 50.28 -40.69 -47.95
C GLU A 351 51.69 -41.28 -47.79
N ILE A 352 52.48 -40.77 -46.83
CA ILE A 352 53.80 -41.33 -46.48
C ILE A 352 53.68 -42.82 -46.14
N SER A 353 52.70 -43.20 -45.31
CA SER A 353 52.47 -44.60 -44.94
C SER A 353 52.11 -45.47 -46.15
N SER A 354 51.27 -44.96 -47.05
CA SER A 354 50.85 -45.66 -48.28
C SER A 354 52.04 -45.86 -49.23
N ILE A 355 52.84 -44.82 -49.47
CA ILE A 355 54.00 -44.88 -50.36
C ILE A 355 55.09 -45.77 -49.74
N LYS A 356 55.31 -45.74 -48.42
CA LYS A 356 56.21 -46.67 -47.71
C LYS A 356 55.77 -48.13 -47.87
N LYS A 357 54.47 -48.40 -47.81
CA LYS A 357 53.92 -49.73 -48.08
C LYS A 357 54.18 -50.16 -49.53
N GLN A 358 53.89 -49.31 -50.51
CA GLN A 358 54.17 -49.58 -51.93
C GLN A 358 55.67 -49.84 -52.20
N LEU A 359 56.56 -49.09 -51.54
CA LEU A 359 58.01 -49.29 -51.63
C LEU A 359 58.43 -50.67 -51.09
N SER A 360 57.79 -51.15 -50.02
CA SER A 360 58.07 -52.46 -49.42
C SER A 360 57.59 -53.64 -50.28
N GLU A 361 56.51 -53.46 -51.03
CA GLU A 361 55.90 -54.44 -51.94
C GLU A 361 56.63 -54.50 -53.30
N THR A 362 57.35 -53.44 -53.68
CA THR A 362 58.13 -53.35 -54.92
C THR A 362 59.46 -54.12 -54.78
N LYS A 363 59.43 -55.46 -54.92
CA LYS A 363 60.62 -56.34 -54.87
C LYS A 363 60.95 -56.96 -56.25
N GLY A 364 62.21 -56.95 -56.66
CA GLY A 364 62.70 -57.56 -57.92
C GLY A 364 63.93 -56.85 -58.53
N PHE A 365 64.81 -57.60 -59.22
CA PHE A 365 66.11 -57.15 -59.73
C PHE A 365 66.03 -55.99 -60.74
N PHE A 366 64.94 -55.88 -61.52
CA PHE A 366 64.75 -54.84 -62.54
C PHE A 366 63.92 -53.62 -62.09
N LYS A 367 63.54 -53.51 -60.81
CA LYS A 367 62.66 -52.43 -60.29
C LYS A 367 63.39 -51.23 -59.66
N GLY A 368 64.68 -51.06 -59.91
CA GLY A 368 65.51 -50.01 -59.28
C GLY A 368 65.04 -48.57 -59.56
N LYS A 369 64.57 -48.27 -60.79
CA LYS A 369 64.04 -46.93 -61.14
C LYS A 369 62.73 -46.60 -60.42
N GLU A 370 61.86 -47.60 -60.25
CA GLU A 370 60.55 -47.46 -59.60
C GLU A 370 60.72 -47.23 -58.08
N ARG A 371 61.63 -47.99 -57.44
CA ARG A 371 61.99 -47.76 -56.02
C ARG A 371 62.56 -46.37 -55.78
N LYS A 372 63.51 -45.93 -56.60
CA LYS A 372 64.12 -44.59 -56.48
C LYS A 372 63.09 -43.46 -56.68
N SER A 373 62.04 -43.71 -57.47
CA SER A 373 60.91 -42.77 -57.64
C SER A 373 60.03 -42.71 -56.39
N LEU A 374 59.68 -43.86 -55.80
CA LEU A 374 58.92 -43.95 -54.55
C LEU A 374 59.68 -43.35 -53.36
N GLU A 375 60.99 -43.57 -53.25
CA GLU A 375 61.87 -42.95 -52.25
C GLU A 375 61.86 -41.42 -52.34
N ARG A 376 61.97 -40.86 -53.56
CA ARG A 376 61.88 -39.40 -53.76
C ARG A 376 60.52 -38.83 -53.37
N LYS A 377 59.43 -39.56 -53.62
CA LYS A 377 58.08 -39.15 -53.20
C LYS A 377 57.93 -39.16 -51.68
N ILE A 378 58.49 -40.16 -50.99
CA ILE A 378 58.54 -40.21 -49.52
C ILE A 378 59.32 -39.01 -48.99
N GLU A 379 60.51 -38.74 -49.54
CA GLU A 379 61.35 -37.61 -49.11
C GLU A 379 60.62 -36.27 -49.30
N GLN A 380 59.92 -36.08 -50.41
CA GLN A 380 59.12 -34.89 -50.68
C GLN A 380 57.94 -34.75 -49.70
N ALA A 381 57.24 -35.84 -49.40
CA ALA A 381 56.13 -35.85 -48.45
C ALA A 381 56.59 -35.60 -47.01
N GLU A 382 57.69 -36.21 -46.57
CA GLU A 382 58.32 -35.97 -45.26
C GLU A 382 58.82 -34.52 -45.12
N LYS A 383 59.33 -33.92 -46.20
CA LYS A 383 59.70 -32.50 -46.23
C LYS A 383 58.46 -31.59 -46.13
N SER A 384 57.34 -31.98 -46.73
CA SER A 384 56.06 -31.29 -46.60
C SER A 384 55.53 -31.34 -45.17
N GLU A 385 55.56 -32.52 -44.55
CA GLU A 385 55.18 -32.73 -43.14
C GLU A 385 56.02 -31.86 -42.18
N LYS A 386 57.35 -31.81 -42.36
CA LYS A 386 58.23 -30.93 -41.56
C LYS A 386 57.87 -29.44 -41.72
N ARG A 387 57.51 -29.01 -42.94
CA ARG A 387 57.07 -27.62 -43.20
C ARG A 387 55.75 -27.32 -42.49
N MET A 388 54.80 -28.25 -42.49
CA MET A 388 53.53 -28.11 -41.76
C MET A 388 53.76 -27.99 -40.25
N HIS A 389 54.65 -28.80 -39.67
CA HIS A 389 55.05 -28.66 -38.26
C HIS A 389 55.62 -27.28 -37.94
N THR A 390 56.53 -26.75 -38.77
CA THR A 390 57.10 -25.41 -38.60
C THR A 390 56.03 -24.32 -38.73
N ASN A 391 55.13 -24.44 -39.71
CA ASN A 391 54.03 -23.50 -39.90
C ASN A 391 53.07 -23.48 -38.71
N MET A 392 52.71 -24.64 -38.14
CA MET A 392 51.88 -24.72 -36.94
C MET A 392 52.54 -24.05 -35.74
N ALA A 393 53.85 -24.25 -35.55
CA ALA A 393 54.61 -23.57 -34.50
C ALA A 393 54.66 -22.05 -34.71
N GLN A 394 54.78 -21.60 -35.96
CA GLN A 394 54.78 -20.18 -36.31
C GLN A 394 53.42 -19.53 -36.04
N ILE A 395 52.31 -20.18 -36.41
CA ILE A 395 50.94 -19.70 -36.13
C ILE A 395 50.72 -19.49 -34.63
N ALA A 396 51.20 -20.42 -33.79
CA ALA A 396 51.09 -20.28 -32.33
C ALA A 396 51.90 -19.08 -31.80
N LYS A 397 53.12 -18.88 -32.31
CA LYS A 397 53.99 -17.75 -31.92
C LYS A 397 53.45 -16.39 -32.34
N GLU A 398 52.90 -16.29 -33.55
CA GLU A 398 52.25 -15.07 -34.05
C GLU A 398 51.04 -14.69 -33.20
N ALA A 399 50.35 -15.67 -32.62
CA ALA A 399 49.27 -15.47 -31.66
C ALA A 399 49.76 -15.20 -30.22
N GLY A 400 51.08 -15.14 -29.99
CA GLY A 400 51.67 -14.84 -28.67
C GLY A 400 51.94 -16.05 -27.78
N TYR A 401 51.85 -17.28 -28.31
CA TYR A 401 52.03 -18.52 -27.53
C TYR A 401 53.37 -19.18 -27.83
N PRO A 402 54.05 -19.78 -26.83
CA PRO A 402 55.35 -20.45 -27.03
C PRO A 402 55.30 -21.61 -28.03
N ASP A 403 54.21 -22.38 -28.00
CA ASP A 403 54.00 -23.57 -28.82
C ASP A 403 52.49 -23.89 -28.96
N VAL A 404 52.17 -24.82 -29.85
CA VAL A 404 50.79 -25.24 -30.17
C VAL A 404 50.09 -25.87 -28.96
N HIS A 405 50.80 -26.59 -28.10
CA HIS A 405 50.23 -27.24 -26.92
C HIS A 405 49.83 -26.20 -25.86
N SER A 406 50.68 -25.19 -25.64
CA SER A 406 50.40 -24.05 -24.77
C SER A 406 49.16 -23.28 -25.24
N PHE A 407 49.05 -22.98 -26.54
CA PHE A 407 47.83 -22.39 -27.12
C PHE A 407 46.60 -23.27 -26.90
N ALA A 408 46.70 -24.57 -27.23
CA ALA A 408 45.58 -25.50 -27.09
C ALA A 408 45.09 -25.57 -25.64
N LYS A 409 45.99 -25.59 -24.65
CA LYS A 409 45.61 -25.60 -23.23
C LYS A 409 44.81 -24.36 -22.82
N VAL A 410 45.25 -23.17 -23.26
CA VAL A 410 44.54 -21.92 -22.98
C VAL A 410 43.21 -21.90 -23.74
N TYR A 411 43.18 -22.32 -25.00
CA TYR A 411 41.96 -22.44 -25.80
C TYR A 411 40.89 -23.30 -25.13
N HIS A 412 41.21 -24.53 -24.72
CA HIS A 412 40.24 -25.42 -24.09
C HIS A 412 39.75 -24.89 -22.73
N LYS A 413 40.62 -24.17 -21.99
CA LYS A 413 40.20 -23.50 -20.75
C LYS A 413 39.23 -22.35 -21.05
N SER A 414 39.52 -21.55 -22.08
CA SER A 414 38.66 -20.46 -22.53
C SER A 414 37.33 -20.94 -23.08
N GLU A 415 37.35 -22.05 -23.84
CA GLU A 415 36.16 -22.71 -24.37
C GLU A 415 35.19 -23.11 -23.26
N LYS A 416 35.70 -23.74 -22.19
CA LYS A 416 34.90 -24.08 -21.00
C LYS A 416 34.27 -22.85 -20.35
N LEU A 417 35.04 -21.78 -20.19
CA LEU A 417 34.53 -20.54 -19.57
C LEU A 417 33.47 -19.85 -20.44
N ILE A 418 33.61 -19.90 -21.77
CA ILE A 418 32.60 -19.39 -22.71
C ILE A 418 31.36 -20.28 -22.71
N GLN A 419 31.52 -21.61 -22.61
CA GLN A 419 30.41 -22.54 -22.47
C GLN A 419 29.62 -22.27 -21.19
N GLU A 420 30.29 -22.16 -20.03
CA GLU A 420 29.69 -21.77 -18.76
C GLU A 420 28.93 -20.44 -18.88
N TYR A 421 29.55 -19.40 -19.47
CA TYR A 421 28.89 -18.12 -19.69
C TYR A 421 27.65 -18.23 -20.58
N ASN A 422 27.68 -19.03 -21.65
CA ASN A 422 26.55 -19.22 -22.55
C ASN A 422 25.40 -19.99 -21.87
N GLU A 423 25.72 -20.98 -21.04
CA GLU A 423 24.76 -21.72 -20.22
C GLU A 423 24.11 -20.80 -19.18
N ASP A 424 24.91 -20.01 -18.44
CA ASP A 424 24.43 -19.00 -17.50
C ASP A 424 23.55 -17.95 -18.19
N LEU A 425 23.96 -17.48 -19.37
CA LEU A 425 23.21 -16.51 -20.16
C LEU A 425 21.89 -17.09 -20.67
N LYS A 426 21.87 -18.38 -21.06
CA LYS A 426 20.65 -19.08 -21.47
C LYS A 426 19.70 -19.25 -20.29
N ALA A 427 20.19 -19.73 -19.14
CA ALA A 427 19.39 -19.86 -17.93
C ALA A 427 18.84 -18.51 -17.46
N TRP A 428 19.64 -17.44 -17.53
CA TRP A 428 19.20 -16.08 -17.24
C TRP A 428 18.09 -15.63 -18.18
N LYS A 429 18.23 -15.85 -19.50
CA LYS A 429 17.19 -15.52 -20.50
C LYS A 429 15.89 -16.29 -20.25
N GLU A 430 15.96 -17.59 -20.03
CA GLU A 430 14.80 -18.44 -19.75
C GLU A 430 14.07 -17.99 -18.47
N GLN A 431 14.81 -17.66 -17.40
CA GLN A 431 14.22 -17.09 -16.18
C GLN A 431 13.56 -15.72 -16.43
N THR A 432 14.15 -14.88 -17.29
CA THR A 432 13.56 -13.58 -17.64
C THR A 432 12.28 -13.73 -18.46
N GLU A 433 12.22 -14.70 -19.37
CA GLU A 433 11.05 -14.96 -20.21
C GLU A 433 9.91 -15.60 -19.42
N GLN A 434 10.20 -16.61 -18.59
CA GLN A 434 9.19 -17.23 -17.71
C GLN A 434 8.58 -16.23 -16.71
N LYS A 435 9.40 -15.32 -16.15
CA LYS A 435 8.91 -14.26 -15.25
C LYS A 435 8.14 -13.15 -15.99
N LYS A 436 8.32 -12.97 -17.30
CA LYS A 436 7.51 -12.06 -18.14
C LYS A 436 6.14 -12.67 -18.46
N GLU A 437 6.08 -13.96 -18.77
CA GLU A 437 4.84 -14.65 -19.16
C GLU A 437 3.88 -14.92 -17.99
N LYS A 438 4.39 -15.02 -16.75
CA LYS A 438 3.56 -15.08 -15.54
C LYS A 438 3.66 -13.76 -14.78
N PRO A 439 2.77 -12.77 -15.04
CA PRO A 439 2.66 -11.62 -14.17
C PRO A 439 2.50 -12.08 -12.73
N LEU A 440 3.14 -11.37 -11.79
CA LEU A 440 3.00 -11.59 -10.35
C LEU A 440 1.55 -11.39 -9.91
N VAL A 441 0.71 -12.41 -10.10
CA VAL A 441 -0.61 -12.49 -9.51
C VAL A 441 -0.37 -12.96 -8.07
N GLN A 442 -0.60 -12.07 -7.09
CA GLN A 442 -0.62 -12.50 -5.70
C GLN A 442 -1.60 -13.68 -5.55
N PRO A 443 -1.27 -14.72 -4.76
CA PRO A 443 -2.28 -15.68 -4.34
C PRO A 443 -3.44 -14.89 -3.73
N LYS A 444 -4.67 -15.16 -4.20
CA LYS A 444 -5.89 -14.49 -3.71
C LYS A 444 -5.88 -14.52 -2.18
N LYS A 445 -5.73 -13.35 -1.54
CA LYS A 445 -5.92 -13.22 -0.09
C LYS A 445 -7.29 -13.83 0.24
N ALA A 446 -7.32 -14.79 1.16
CA ALA A 446 -8.56 -15.45 1.60
C ALA A 446 -9.65 -14.39 1.84
N SER A 447 -10.84 -14.63 1.29
CA SER A 447 -11.92 -13.65 1.29
C SER A 447 -12.23 -13.23 2.73
N VAL A 448 -12.42 -11.92 2.95
CA VAL A 448 -12.83 -11.36 4.25
C VAL A 448 -14.07 -12.10 4.80
N LEU A 449 -14.95 -12.55 3.91
CA LEU A 449 -16.14 -13.34 4.22
C LEU A 449 -15.80 -14.74 4.78
N GLU A 450 -14.76 -15.37 4.25
CA GLU A 450 -14.31 -16.72 4.60
C GLU A 450 -13.67 -16.74 5.98
N LYS A 451 -12.83 -15.73 6.28
CA LYS A 451 -12.28 -15.52 7.64
C LYS A 451 -13.37 -15.17 8.65
N LEU A 452 -14.36 -14.36 8.27
CA LEU A 452 -15.49 -13.99 9.14
C LEU A 452 -16.34 -15.21 9.50
N HIS A 453 -16.63 -16.09 8.54
CA HIS A 453 -17.31 -17.36 8.79
C HIS A 453 -16.51 -18.24 9.75
N ARG A 454 -15.19 -18.32 9.56
CA ARG A 454 -14.30 -19.09 10.45
C ARG A 454 -14.35 -18.57 11.89
N TYR A 455 -14.19 -17.25 12.11
CA TYR A 455 -14.26 -16.65 13.46
C TYR A 455 -15.64 -16.79 14.11
N GLN A 456 -16.73 -16.72 13.34
CA GLN A 456 -18.08 -16.97 13.86
C GLN A 456 -18.31 -18.43 14.24
N GLN A 457 -17.70 -19.38 13.54
CA GLN A 457 -17.75 -20.79 13.92
C GLN A 457 -16.91 -21.07 15.17
N GLU A 458 -15.71 -20.49 15.26
CA GLU A 458 -14.83 -20.59 16.44
C GLU A 458 -15.48 -19.96 17.70
N GLY A 459 -16.15 -18.81 17.57
CA GLY A 459 -16.89 -18.18 18.67
C GLY A 459 -18.13 -18.94 19.15
N ARG A 460 -18.74 -19.77 18.28
CA ARG A 460 -19.86 -20.66 18.64
C ARG A 460 -19.40 -21.93 19.38
N GLN A 461 -18.12 -22.28 19.29
CA GLN A 461 -17.56 -23.49 19.92
C GLN A 461 -17.02 -23.28 21.34
N GLN A 462 -17.18 -22.09 21.95
CA GLN A 462 -16.91 -21.99 23.38
C GLN A 462 -17.95 -22.79 24.18
N PRO A 463 -17.55 -23.77 25.00
CA PRO A 463 -18.49 -24.53 25.80
C PRO A 463 -19.18 -23.59 26.79
N LYS A 464 -20.51 -23.61 26.78
CA LYS A 464 -21.33 -23.01 27.84
C LYS A 464 -20.78 -23.50 29.18
N ARG A 465 -20.23 -22.57 29.98
CA ARG A 465 -19.79 -22.82 31.37
C ARG A 465 -20.88 -23.64 32.06
N SER A 466 -20.54 -24.85 32.47
CA SER A 466 -21.39 -25.69 33.30
C SER A 466 -21.71 -24.95 34.60
N VAL A 467 -23.00 -24.83 34.88
CA VAL A 467 -23.55 -24.31 36.13
C VAL A 467 -22.93 -25.11 37.28
N LYS A 468 -22.23 -24.43 38.19
CA LYS A 468 -21.70 -25.04 39.42
C LYS A 468 -22.83 -25.75 40.16
N LYS A 469 -22.74 -27.07 40.27
CA LYS A 469 -23.52 -27.87 41.23
C LYS A 469 -23.22 -27.35 42.64
N LYS A 470 -24.27 -26.95 43.37
CA LYS A 470 -24.24 -26.74 44.82
C LYS A 470 -23.69 -28.00 45.48
N TYR A 471 -22.59 -27.86 46.22
CA TYR A 471 -22.18 -28.88 47.20
C TYR A 471 -23.17 -28.83 48.36
N MET A 472 -23.71 -30.01 48.68
CA MET A 472 -24.50 -30.26 49.87
C MET A 472 -23.59 -30.20 51.09
N ASP A 473 -23.99 -29.39 52.05
CA ASP A 473 -23.38 -29.28 53.37
C ASP A 473 -23.78 -30.50 54.19
N ARG A 474 -22.79 -31.20 54.77
CA ARG A 474 -22.99 -32.27 55.74
C ARG A 474 -22.06 -32.05 56.92
N GLU A 475 -22.71 -31.69 58.04
CA GLU A 475 -22.36 -31.93 59.45
C GLU A 475 -21.19 -31.16 60.07
N ARG A 476 -21.53 -30.12 60.85
CA ARG A 476 -21.58 -30.24 62.32
C ARG A 476 -22.50 -29.20 62.95
#